data_AF-A0A7W9KGK1-F1
#
_entry.id   AF-A0A7W9KGK1-F1
#
_cell.length_a   1.000
_cell.length_b   1.000
_cell.length_c   1.000
_cell.angle_alpha   90.00
_cell.angle_beta   90.00
_cell.angle_gamma   90.00
#
_symmetry.space_group_name_H-M   'P 1'
#
loop_
_entity.id
_entity.type
_entity.pdbx_description
1 polymer ?
#
loop_
_entity_poly.entity_id
_entity_poly.type
_entity_poly.pdbx_seq_one_letter_code
_entity_poly.pdbx_strand_id
1 'polypeptide(L)'
;MLNDVKGFGRPVGQLSLKTATGDTTLCVLSRNGRGILLDLAGGKLVAAAGPWADRVDVAIARTDQVREPGLLPRPDGHAVWVGEEAAGAVGALRTCFGGPDHG
;
A
#
# COMPACT_ATOMS: atom_id res chain seq x y z
N MET A 1 -9.51 -2.34 15.25
CA MET A 1 -8.25 -1.75 15.74
C MET A 1 -7.15 -2.24 14.82
N LEU A 2 -6.77 -1.45 13.83
CA LEU A 2 -5.72 -1.86 12.91
C LEU A 2 -4.37 -1.64 13.58
N ASN A 3 -3.54 -2.69 13.56
CA ASN A 3 -2.22 -2.67 14.19
C ASN A 3 -1.33 -1.69 13.43
N ASP A 4 -0.83 -0.66 14.13
CA ASP A 4 0.34 0.08 13.69
C ASP A 4 1.47 -0.95 13.54
N VAL A 5 1.93 -1.13 12.30
CA VAL A 5 2.98 -2.11 12.01
C VAL A 5 4.29 -1.51 12.49
N LYS A 6 4.64 -1.77 13.76
CA LYS A 6 5.92 -1.34 14.36
C LYS A 6 7.07 -1.90 13.51
N GLY A 7 7.92 -1.02 12.98
CA GLY A 7 9.09 -1.43 12.20
C GLY A 7 9.71 -0.34 11.35
N PHE A 8 8.98 0.73 11.04
CA PHE A 8 9.54 1.87 10.33
C PHE A 8 10.25 2.80 11.33
N GLY A 9 11.58 2.83 11.33
CA GLY A 9 12.37 3.82 12.09
C GLY A 9 12.21 5.27 11.59
N ARG A 10 11.19 5.56 10.77
CA ARG A 10 10.88 6.80 10.05
C ARG A 10 9.36 6.88 9.77
N PRO A 11 8.76 8.07 9.55
CA PRO A 11 7.37 8.16 9.11
C PRO A 11 7.18 7.48 7.75
N VAL A 12 6.16 6.64 7.59
CA VAL A 12 5.94 5.87 6.34
C VAL A 12 5.77 6.82 5.14
N GLY A 13 5.20 8.02 5.35
CA GLY A 13 5.06 9.05 4.31
C GLY A 13 6.38 9.51 3.66
N GLN A 14 7.53 9.32 4.33
CA GLN A 14 8.86 9.64 3.79
C GLN A 14 9.59 8.41 3.20
N LEU A 15 8.87 7.33 2.95
CA LEU A 15 9.42 6.17 2.27
C LEU A 15 9.85 6.55 0.85
N SER A 16 11.13 6.38 0.54
CA SER A 16 11.69 6.55 -0.80
C SER A 16 11.34 5.33 -1.64
N LEU A 17 10.76 5.58 -2.81
CA LEU A 17 10.21 4.55 -3.70
C LEU A 17 10.80 4.73 -5.10
N LYS A 18 11.22 3.64 -5.71
CA LYS A 18 11.58 3.60 -7.12
C LYS A 18 10.44 2.99 -7.93
N THR A 19 9.84 3.78 -8.81
CA THR A 19 8.73 3.35 -9.67
C THR A 19 9.19 3.29 -11.13
N ALA A 20 8.36 2.75 -12.03
CA ALA A 20 8.64 2.77 -13.47
C ALA A 20 8.78 4.20 -14.03
N THR A 21 8.14 5.18 -13.39
CA THR A 21 8.19 6.59 -13.78
C THR A 21 9.35 7.37 -13.15
N GLY A 22 10.14 6.75 -12.27
CA GLY A 22 11.26 7.36 -11.58
C GLY A 22 11.20 7.25 -10.06
N ASP A 23 12.13 7.92 -9.40
CA ASP A 23 12.18 8.01 -7.94
C ASP A 23 11.07 8.93 -7.40
N THR A 24 10.42 8.53 -6.31
CA THR A 24 9.30 9.24 -5.69
C THR A 24 9.24 8.97 -4.18
N THR A 25 8.27 9.56 -3.49
CA THR A 25 7.97 9.24 -2.09
C THR A 25 6.54 8.76 -1.93
N LEU A 26 6.26 8.03 -0.85
CA LEU A 26 4.88 7.64 -0.56
C LEU A 26 3.94 8.85 -0.50
N CYS A 27 4.37 9.95 0.13
CA CYS A 27 3.57 11.18 0.20
C CYS A 27 3.17 11.70 -1.19
N VAL A 28 4.05 11.60 -2.20
CA VAL A 28 3.73 11.99 -3.59
C VAL A 28 2.65 11.08 -4.19
N LEU A 29 2.74 9.77 -3.95
CA LEU A 29 1.78 8.80 -4.48
C LEU A 29 0.40 8.90 -3.81
N SER A 30 0.33 9.36 -2.56
CA SER A 30 -0.92 9.49 -1.79
C SER A 30 -1.60 10.87 -1.89
N ARG A 31 -1.15 11.76 -2.80
CA ARG A 31 -1.65 13.15 -2.87
C ARG A 31 -3.11 13.31 -3.28
N ASN A 32 -3.69 12.32 -3.95
CA ASN A 32 -5.08 12.36 -4.41
C ASN A 32 -6.10 12.03 -3.29
N GLY A 33 -5.64 11.72 -2.07
CA GLY A 33 -6.48 11.34 -0.94
C GLY A 33 -7.08 9.94 -1.06
N ARG A 34 -6.70 9.16 -2.08
CA ARG A 34 -7.13 7.77 -2.27
C ARG A 34 -6.23 6.84 -1.45
N GLY A 35 -6.74 5.66 -1.12
CA GLY A 35 -5.92 4.60 -0.57
C GLY A 35 -4.86 4.17 -1.59
N ILE A 36 -3.72 3.66 -1.13
CA ILE A 36 -2.72 3.10 -2.03
C ILE A 36 -2.25 1.74 -1.53
N LEU A 37 -2.20 0.75 -2.41
CA LEU A 37 -1.51 -0.52 -2.18
C LEU A 37 -0.15 -0.46 -2.89
N LEU A 38 0.92 -0.51 -2.12
CA LEU A 38 2.28 -0.61 -2.65
C LEU A 38 2.65 -2.07 -2.85
N ASP A 39 2.94 -2.41 -4.10
CA ASP A 39 3.45 -3.71 -4.51
C ASP A 39 4.95 -3.59 -4.75
N LEU A 40 5.72 -4.10 -3.78
CA LEU A 40 7.17 -4.16 -3.82
C LEU A 40 7.68 -5.47 -4.45
N ALA A 41 6.77 -6.40 -4.77
CA ALA A 41 7.02 -7.72 -5.35
C ALA A 41 7.04 -7.75 -6.88
N GLY A 42 6.77 -6.62 -7.53
CA GLY A 42 6.72 -6.52 -8.98
C GLY A 42 5.39 -6.93 -9.61
N GLY A 43 4.27 -6.75 -8.91
CA GLY A 43 2.92 -6.86 -9.48
C GLY A 43 2.08 -8.03 -8.96
N LYS A 44 2.56 -8.77 -7.96
CA LYS A 44 1.86 -9.94 -7.39
C LYS A 44 0.59 -9.59 -6.61
N LEU A 45 0.47 -8.37 -6.12
CA LEU A 45 -0.62 -7.87 -5.28
C LEU A 45 -1.62 -7.01 -6.06
N VAL A 46 -1.34 -6.68 -7.32
CA VAL A 46 -2.21 -5.82 -8.16
C VAL A 46 -3.65 -6.35 -8.21
N ALA A 47 -3.80 -7.66 -8.42
CA ALA A 47 -5.13 -8.29 -8.50
C ALA A 47 -5.93 -8.18 -7.19
N ALA A 48 -5.26 -8.08 -6.03
CA ALA A 48 -5.93 -8.00 -4.73
C ALA A 48 -6.73 -6.70 -4.55
N ALA A 49 -6.28 -5.60 -5.17
CA ALA A 49 -6.92 -4.30 -5.09
C ALA A 49 -7.94 -4.03 -6.21
N GLY A 50 -8.03 -4.90 -7.22
CA GLY A 50 -8.97 -4.75 -8.34
C GLY A 50 -10.42 -4.43 -7.91
N PRO A 51 -10.98 -5.13 -6.91
CA PRO A 51 -12.34 -4.83 -6.41
C PRO A 51 -12.49 -3.51 -5.62
N TRP A 52 -11.42 -2.75 -5.41
CA TRP A 52 -11.41 -1.42 -4.75
C TRP A 52 -10.85 -0.33 -5.67
N ALA A 53 -10.77 -0.58 -6.98
CA ALA A 53 -10.10 0.33 -7.93
C ALA A 53 -10.73 1.72 -8.04
N ASP A 54 -11.95 1.91 -7.53
CA ASP A 54 -12.65 3.19 -7.40
C ASP A 54 -12.05 4.09 -6.28
N ARG A 55 -11.46 3.50 -5.22
CA ARG A 55 -10.96 4.23 -4.04
C ARG A 55 -9.53 3.88 -3.62
N VAL A 56 -8.94 2.84 -4.20
CA VAL A 56 -7.56 2.40 -3.95
C VAL A 56 -6.77 2.34 -5.26
N ASP A 57 -5.66 3.05 -5.29
CA ASP A 57 -4.65 2.95 -6.34
C ASP A 57 -3.63 1.84 -6.02
N VAL A 58 -3.06 1.22 -7.06
CA VAL A 58 -1.94 0.29 -6.90
C VAL A 58 -0.69 0.90 -7.50
N ALA A 59 0.40 0.92 -6.73
CA ALA A 59 1.70 1.36 -7.22
C ALA A 59 2.73 0.24 -7.09
N ILE A 60 3.30 -0.15 -8.23
CA ILE A 60 4.45 -1.07 -8.26
C ILE A 60 5.71 -0.25 -8.03
N ALA A 61 6.46 -0.58 -6.99
CA ALA A 61 7.65 0.16 -6.60
C ALA A 61 8.75 -0.77 -6.05
N ARG A 62 9.93 -0.21 -5.78
CA ARG A 62 10.99 -0.87 -5.02
C ARG A 62 11.52 0.07 -3.95
N THR A 63 11.91 -0.49 -2.80
CA THR A 63 12.57 0.23 -1.71
C THR A 63 13.42 -0.77 -0.92
N ASP A 64 14.52 -0.31 -0.35
CA ASP A 64 15.36 -1.07 0.58
C ASP A 64 14.96 -0.84 2.04
N GLN A 65 14.02 0.07 2.28
CA GLN A 65 13.58 0.47 3.62
C GLN A 65 12.47 -0.42 4.20
N VAL A 66 11.89 -1.31 3.38
CA VAL A 66 10.85 -2.29 3.75
C VAL A 66 11.30 -3.65 3.24
N ARG A 67 11.22 -4.68 4.08
CA ARG A 67 11.67 -6.04 3.70
C ARG A 67 10.57 -6.83 3.01
N GLU A 68 9.34 -6.52 3.36
CA GLU A 68 8.15 -7.22 2.95
C GLU A 68 7.68 -6.72 1.58
N PRO A 69 7.15 -7.60 0.73
CA PRO A 69 6.89 -7.27 -0.65
C PRO A 69 5.56 -6.52 -0.88
N GLY A 70 4.81 -6.23 0.18
CA GLY A 70 3.54 -5.53 0.14
C GLY A 70 3.38 -4.60 1.33
N LEU A 71 2.84 -3.40 1.05
CA LEU A 71 2.57 -2.37 2.05
C LEU A 71 1.25 -1.68 1.72
N LEU A 72 0.37 -1.56 2.71
CA LEU A 72 -0.83 -0.73 2.62
C LEU A 72 -0.64 0.43 3.61
N PRO A 73 -0.28 1.63 3.16
CA PRO A 73 -0.30 2.82 4.01
C PRO A 73 -1.67 3.47 4.06
N ARG A 74 -1.96 4.10 5.19
CA ARG A 74 -3.07 5.03 5.36
C ARG A 74 -2.66 6.43 4.87
N PRO A 75 -3.64 7.26 4.48
CA PRO A 75 -3.41 8.66 4.14
C PRO A 75 -2.72 9.47 5.24
N ASP A 76 -2.90 9.09 6.52
CA ASP A 76 -2.21 9.72 7.66
C ASP A 76 -0.73 9.32 7.82
N GLY A 77 -0.20 8.49 6.91
CA GLY A 77 1.22 8.13 6.90
C GLY A 77 1.58 6.96 7.82
N HIS A 78 0.61 6.21 8.34
CA HIS A 78 0.82 4.96 9.06
C HIS A 78 0.58 3.74 8.17
N ALA A 79 1.37 2.68 8.35
CA ALA A 79 1.12 1.41 7.70
C ALA A 79 -0.03 0.67 8.41
N VAL A 80 -0.96 0.14 7.62
CA VAL A 80 -2.09 -0.66 8.09
C VAL A 80 -1.93 -2.14 7.79
N TRP A 81 -1.11 -2.47 6.81
CA TRP A 81 -0.72 -3.83 6.52
C TRP A 81 0.66 -3.86 5.87
N VAL A 82 1.42 -4.90 6.19
CA VAL A 82 2.72 -5.23 5.62
C VAL A 82 2.73 -6.74 5.45
N GLY A 83 3.14 -7.25 4.29
CA GLY A 83 3.20 -8.69 4.07
C GLY A 83 3.32 -9.07 2.60
N GLU A 84 3.31 -10.37 2.31
CA GLU A 84 3.44 -10.88 0.95
C GLU A 84 2.18 -11.51 0.38
N GLU A 85 1.26 -11.88 1.26
CA GLU A 85 0.07 -12.63 0.90
C GLU A 85 -1.04 -11.71 0.38
N ALA A 86 -1.52 -11.99 -0.84
CA ALA A 86 -2.66 -11.28 -1.42
C ALA A 86 -3.91 -11.37 -0.52
N ALA A 87 -4.12 -12.50 0.17
CA ALA A 87 -5.21 -12.66 1.14
C ALA A 87 -5.09 -11.68 2.32
N GLY A 88 -3.87 -11.42 2.79
CA GLY A 88 -3.60 -10.43 3.82
C GLY A 88 -3.94 -9.01 3.34
N ALA A 89 -3.53 -8.67 2.12
CA ALA A 89 -3.88 -7.40 1.49
C ALA A 89 -5.41 -7.23 1.37
N VAL A 90 -6.13 -8.25 0.91
CA VAL A 90 -7.60 -8.23 0.81
C VAL A 90 -8.27 -8.01 2.18
N GLY A 91 -7.80 -8.67 3.22
CA GLY A 91 -8.32 -8.48 4.59
C GLY A 91 -8.11 -7.04 5.09
N ALA A 92 -6.93 -6.47 4.83
CA ALA A 92 -6.63 -5.10 5.19
C ALA A 92 -7.46 -4.09 4.39
N LEU A 93 -7.62 -4.31 3.08
CA LEU A 93 -8.47 -3.50 2.20
C LEU A 93 -9.92 -3.48 2.68
N ARG A 94 -10.48 -4.64 3.03
CA ARG A 94 -11.83 -4.74 3.62
C ARG A 94 -12.00 -3.91 4.88
N THR A 95 -10.99 -3.92 5.74
CA THR A 95 -11.07 -3.26 7.04
C THR A 95 -10.88 -1.75 6.92
N CYS A 96 -10.07 -1.29 5.97
CA CYS A 96 -9.75 0.14 5.80
C CYS A 96 -10.70 0.86 4.84
N PHE A 97 -11.16 0.16 3.80
CA PHE A 97 -11.90 0.74 2.67
C PHE A 97 -13.27 0.08 2.46
N GLY A 98 -13.75 -0.72 3.41
CA GLY A 98 -15.04 -1.40 3.32
C GLY A 98 -15.05 -2.60 2.38
N GLY A 99 -16.23 -3.20 2.17
CA GLY A 99 -16.39 -4.36 1.27
C GLY A 99 -15.92 -4.08 -0.16
N PRO A 100 -15.63 -5.11 -0.96
CA PRO A 100 -15.32 -4.93 -2.37
C PRO A 100 -16.51 -4.34 -3.12
N ASP A 101 -16.22 -3.60 -4.18
CA ASP A 101 -17.25 -3.16 -5.10
C ASP A 101 -17.85 -4.36 -5.80
N HIS A 102 -19.18 -4.33 -5.89
CA HIS A 102 -19.94 -5.23 -6.74
C HIS A 102 -19.99 -4.51 -8.07
N GLY A 103 -19.02 -4.80 -8.95
CA GLY A 103 -19.04 -4.31 -10.32
C GLY A 103 -20.34 -4.67 -11.04
#